data_AF-A0A2E2TCQ1-F1
#
_entry.id   AF-A0A2E2TCQ1-F1
#
_cell.length_a   1.000
_cell.length_b   1.000
_cell.length_c   1.000
_cell.angle_alpha   90.00
_cell.angle_beta   90.00
_cell.angle_gamma   90.00
#
_symmetry.space_group_name_H-M   'P 1'
#
loop_
_entity.id
_entity.type
_entity.pdbx_description
1 polymer ?
#
loop_
_entity_poly.entity_id
_entity_poly.type
_entity_poly.pdbx_seq_one_letter_code
_entity_poly.pdbx_strand_id
1 'polypeptide(L)'
;MLKNRNKKLLYPQLTLLDFGVKTFLSADIKKEELAKFADKVSEKENIISVLRQKEIEFQGDYPLNVQRIIELTNDDSAFIKLVLQSFIADVPGYFSELETYMESQDKTRVLQIAHKVKSPLNIVGVKNFMHFAETLEKEMESEATDWGLSIKSANDLTTKFKEAQKAVLEVLEERLPS
;
A
#
# COMPACT_ATOMS: atom_id res chain seq x y z
N MET A 1 42.38 -5.89 -4.15
CA MET A 1 41.33 -5.19 -4.91
C MET A 1 39.97 -5.74 -4.53
N LEU A 2 39.26 -5.08 -3.61
CA LEU A 2 37.92 -5.46 -3.17
C LEU A 2 36.90 -4.85 -4.15
N LYS A 3 36.21 -5.71 -4.92
CA LYS A 3 35.11 -5.28 -5.80
C LYS A 3 33.89 -4.95 -4.94
N ASN A 4 33.64 -3.66 -4.80
CA ASN A 4 32.46 -3.09 -4.18
C ASN A 4 31.22 -3.47 -5.02
N ARG A 5 30.43 -4.46 -4.56
CA ARG A 5 29.15 -4.83 -5.19
C ARG A 5 28.03 -3.99 -4.56
N ASN A 6 27.99 -2.70 -4.90
CA ASN A 6 26.76 -1.94 -4.75
C ASN A 6 25.79 -2.38 -5.87
N LYS A 7 25.08 -3.48 -5.65
CA LYS A 7 23.83 -3.74 -6.38
C LYS A 7 22.81 -2.75 -5.82
N LYS A 8 22.76 -1.55 -6.40
CA LYS A 8 21.64 -0.64 -6.22
C LYS A 8 20.40 -1.44 -6.64
N LEU A 9 19.52 -1.78 -5.70
CA LEU A 9 18.23 -2.37 -5.99
C LEU A 9 17.51 -1.34 -6.86
N LEU A 10 17.53 -1.52 -8.18
CA LEU A 10 16.71 -0.73 -9.08
C LEU A 10 15.28 -1.22 -8.88
N TYR A 11 14.52 -0.49 -8.07
CA TYR A 11 13.08 -0.66 -8.03
C TYR A 11 12.49 -0.17 -9.35
N PRO A 12 11.53 -0.89 -9.94
CA PRO A 12 10.81 -0.38 -11.10
C PRO A 12 10.05 0.89 -10.71
N GLN A 13 10.11 1.94 -11.53
CA GLN A 13 9.31 3.14 -11.31
C GLN A 13 7.83 2.80 -11.53
N LEU A 14 6.96 3.33 -10.66
CA LEU A 14 5.53 3.11 -10.76
C LEU A 14 4.91 4.03 -11.81
N THR A 15 3.87 3.50 -12.45
CA THR A 15 2.96 4.21 -13.33
C THR A 15 1.56 4.18 -12.72
N LEU A 16 0.65 5.01 -13.26
CA LEU A 16 -0.77 4.92 -12.90
C LEU A 16 -1.35 3.52 -13.15
N LEU A 17 -0.82 2.76 -14.13
CA LEU A 17 -1.29 1.41 -14.43
C LEU A 17 -1.05 0.44 -13.25
N ASP A 18 0.06 0.63 -12.53
CA ASP A 18 0.45 -0.22 -11.39
C ASP A 18 -0.49 -0.06 -10.18
N PHE A 19 -1.25 1.03 -10.14
CA PHE A 19 -2.30 1.28 -9.15
C PHE A 19 -3.67 0.71 -9.54
N GLY A 20 -3.75 -0.09 -10.59
CA GLY A 20 -5.04 -0.67 -11.00
C GLY A 20 -6.02 0.39 -11.51
N VAL A 21 -5.51 1.52 -12.01
CA VAL A 21 -6.26 2.69 -12.51
C VAL A 21 -7.08 2.38 -13.78
N LYS A 22 -7.44 1.13 -14.07
CA LYS A 22 -8.46 0.85 -15.11
C LYS A 22 -9.75 1.66 -14.88
N THR A 23 -10.05 2.02 -13.63
CA THR A 23 -11.23 2.81 -13.24
C THR A 23 -11.08 4.31 -13.52
N PHE A 24 -9.93 4.94 -13.28
CA PHE A 24 -9.71 6.35 -13.70
C PHE A 24 -9.27 6.45 -15.17
N LEU A 25 -9.12 5.30 -15.84
CA LEU A 25 -8.79 5.25 -17.26
C LEU A 25 -10.00 5.43 -18.20
N SER A 26 -11.21 5.77 -17.72
CA SER A 26 -12.25 6.30 -18.62
C SER A 26 -11.71 7.58 -19.28
N ALA A 27 -11.76 7.60 -20.61
CA ALA A 27 -10.89 8.45 -21.43
C ALA A 27 -11.15 9.97 -21.28
N ASP A 28 -12.20 10.39 -20.59
CA ASP A 28 -12.70 11.77 -20.64
C ASP A 28 -12.50 12.57 -19.33
N ILE A 29 -12.12 11.96 -18.21
CA ILE A 29 -11.98 12.67 -16.91
C ILE A 29 -10.55 13.27 -16.72
N LYS A 30 -9.63 13.01 -17.66
CA LYS A 30 -8.18 12.90 -17.37
C LYS A 30 -7.28 14.14 -17.44
N LYS A 31 -7.74 15.35 -17.76
CA LYS A 31 -6.80 16.50 -17.78
C LYS A 31 -7.18 17.61 -16.83
N GLU A 32 -8.47 17.92 -16.75
CA GLU A 32 -8.93 19.05 -15.96
C GLU A 32 -9.02 18.72 -14.46
N GLU A 33 -9.34 17.49 -14.07
CA GLU A 33 -9.33 17.11 -12.66
C GLU A 33 -7.92 16.87 -12.11
N LEU A 34 -7.04 16.23 -12.89
CA LEU A 34 -5.61 16.11 -12.54
C LEU A 34 -4.92 17.48 -12.43
N ALA A 35 -5.25 18.43 -13.31
CA ALA A 35 -4.79 19.82 -13.20
C ALA A 35 -5.33 20.52 -11.94
N LYS A 36 -6.59 20.25 -11.54
CA LYS A 36 -7.16 20.77 -10.28
C LYS A 36 -6.50 20.17 -9.03
N PHE A 37 -5.99 18.94 -9.10
CA PHE A 37 -5.16 18.36 -8.04
C PHE A 37 -3.74 18.94 -8.03
N ALA A 38 -3.17 19.25 -9.20
CA ALA A 38 -1.86 19.88 -9.32
C ALA A 38 -1.85 21.36 -8.85
N ASP A 39 -2.89 22.14 -9.17
CA ASP A 39 -3.01 23.57 -8.80
C ASP A 39 -3.33 23.79 -7.31
N LYS A 40 -3.68 22.72 -6.57
CA LYS A 40 -3.86 22.75 -5.10
C LYS A 40 -2.67 22.20 -4.33
N VAL A 41 -1.57 21.86 -5.01
CA VAL A 41 -0.30 21.59 -4.34
C VAL A 41 0.28 22.94 -3.91
N SER A 42 -0.22 23.43 -2.78
CA SER A 42 0.44 24.47 -2.00
C SER A 42 1.92 24.10 -1.87
N GLU A 43 2.79 24.97 -2.36
CA GLU A 43 4.26 24.91 -2.27
C GLU A 43 4.79 24.78 -0.82
N LYS A 44 3.93 24.70 0.19
CA LYS A 44 4.30 24.68 1.61
C LYS A 44 4.45 23.29 2.25
N GLU A 45 4.06 22.19 1.61
CA GLU A 45 4.10 20.87 2.26
C GLU A 45 4.68 19.79 1.34
N ASN A 46 5.98 19.50 1.49
CA ASN A 46 6.59 18.35 0.84
C ASN A 46 6.23 17.07 1.61
N ILE A 47 5.33 16.24 1.05
CA ILE A 47 4.88 14.97 1.66
C ILE A 47 6.04 14.02 1.99
N ILE A 48 7.17 14.13 1.30
CA ILE A 48 8.39 13.37 1.59
C ILE A 48 8.91 13.76 2.99
N SER A 49 8.93 15.06 3.31
CA SER A 49 9.35 15.54 4.63
C SER A 49 8.43 15.02 5.74
N VAL A 50 7.12 14.99 5.51
CA VAL A 50 6.13 14.43 6.45
C VAL A 50 6.38 12.94 6.69
N LEU A 51 6.54 12.15 5.61
CA LEU A 51 6.83 10.72 5.71
C LEU A 51 8.11 10.45 6.50
N ARG A 52 9.18 11.22 6.25
CA ARG A 52 10.45 11.10 6.98
C ARG A 52 10.32 11.46 8.44
N GLN A 53 9.57 12.51 8.75
CA GLN A 53 9.31 12.92 10.13
C GLN A 53 8.57 11.82 10.90
N LYS A 54 7.52 11.23 10.31
CA LYS A 54 6.81 10.08 10.89
C LYS A 54 7.71 8.86 11.08
N GLU A 55 8.57 8.55 10.11
CA GLU A 55 9.54 7.45 10.25
C GLU A 55 10.48 7.64 11.45
N ILE A 56 10.92 8.87 11.70
CA ILE A 56 11.78 9.22 12.86
C ILE A 56 11.00 9.11 14.18
N GLU A 57 9.77 9.63 14.24
CA GLU A 57 8.92 9.60 15.44
C GLU A 57 8.67 8.17 15.95
N PHE A 58 8.56 7.21 15.03
CA PHE A 58 8.32 5.81 15.35
C PHE A 58 9.59 4.98 15.62
N GLN A 59 10.78 5.61 15.63
CA GLN A 59 12.05 4.97 16.03
C GLN A 59 12.37 3.63 15.32
N GLY A 60 11.88 3.44 14.09
CA GLY A 60 12.08 2.22 13.29
C GLY A 60 10.86 1.30 13.17
N ASP A 61 9.89 1.41 14.09
CA ASP A 61 8.65 0.62 14.10
C ASP A 61 7.55 1.19 13.19
N TYR A 62 7.89 2.21 12.38
CA TYR A 62 6.95 2.80 11.44
C TYR A 62 6.44 1.73 10.45
N PRO A 63 5.12 1.56 10.27
CA PRO A 63 4.57 0.43 9.50
C PRO A 63 4.85 0.52 7.99
N LEU A 64 5.31 1.67 7.51
CA LEU A 64 5.65 1.90 6.11
C LEU A 64 7.18 1.94 5.91
N ASN A 65 7.63 1.48 4.76
CA ASN A 65 8.98 1.67 4.24
C ASN A 65 9.00 2.95 3.40
N VAL A 66 9.35 4.06 4.04
CA VAL A 66 9.33 5.40 3.42
C VAL A 66 10.32 5.50 2.26
N GLN A 67 11.52 4.93 2.40
CA GLN A 67 12.51 4.90 1.32
C GLN A 67 11.94 4.26 0.06
N ARG A 68 11.25 3.12 0.21
CA ARG A 68 10.64 2.40 -0.92
C ARG A 68 9.58 3.24 -1.62
N ILE A 69 8.69 3.89 -0.87
CA ILE A 69 7.64 4.75 -1.44
C ILE A 69 8.29 5.83 -2.31
N ILE A 70 9.27 6.54 -1.75
CA ILE A 70 10.00 7.63 -2.42
C ILE A 70 10.69 7.14 -3.71
N GLU A 71 11.37 6.00 -3.65
CA GLU A 71 12.07 5.43 -4.81
C GLU A 71 11.11 4.99 -5.92
N LEU A 72 10.00 4.34 -5.55
CA LEU A 72 8.99 3.86 -6.50
C LEU A 72 8.29 5.02 -7.24
N THR A 73 8.16 6.17 -6.59
CA THR A 73 7.55 7.37 -7.15
C THR A 73 8.58 8.36 -7.71
N ASN A 74 9.87 8.00 -7.75
CA ASN A 74 10.96 8.86 -8.24
C ASN A 74 10.99 10.25 -7.57
N ASP A 75 10.85 10.26 -6.24
CA ASP A 75 10.85 11.47 -5.41
C ASP A 75 9.75 12.51 -5.79
N ASP A 76 8.72 12.11 -6.55
CA ASP A 76 7.62 12.99 -6.94
C ASP A 76 6.56 13.07 -5.83
N SER A 77 6.56 14.16 -5.07
CA SER A 77 5.62 14.42 -3.98
C SER A 77 4.15 14.39 -4.41
N ALA A 78 3.83 14.90 -5.60
CA ALA A 78 2.45 14.90 -6.09
C ALA A 78 2.01 13.46 -6.41
N PHE A 79 2.91 12.68 -7.01
CA PHE A 79 2.64 11.28 -7.27
C PHE A 79 2.52 10.47 -5.98
N ILE A 80 3.41 10.64 -4.99
CA ILE A 80 3.30 10.00 -3.66
C ILE A 80 1.93 10.30 -3.04
N LYS A 81 1.47 11.55 -3.11
CA LYS A 81 0.15 11.90 -2.56
C LYS A 81 -0.97 11.13 -3.26
N LEU A 82 -0.93 11.04 -4.59
CA LEU A 82 -1.90 10.27 -5.36
C LEU A 82 -1.87 8.78 -5.01
N VAL A 83 -0.67 8.20 -4.87
CA VAL A 83 -0.43 6.82 -4.44
C VAL A 83 -1.12 6.55 -3.08
N LEU A 84 -0.86 7.40 -2.10
CA LEU A 84 -1.38 7.27 -0.74
C LEU A 84 -2.90 7.48 -0.68
N GLN A 85 -3.43 8.44 -1.43
CA GLN A 85 -4.88 8.67 -1.54
C GLN A 85 -5.61 7.49 -2.18
N SER A 86 -5.04 6.91 -3.25
CA SER A 86 -5.62 5.73 -3.91
C SER A 86 -5.65 4.52 -2.98
N PHE A 87 -4.58 4.35 -2.17
CA PHE A 87 -4.53 3.30 -1.15
C PHE A 87 -5.69 3.40 -0.14
N ILE A 88 -5.96 4.61 0.37
CA ILE A 88 -7.05 4.86 1.32
C ILE A 88 -8.43 4.68 0.67
N ALA A 89 -8.58 5.03 -0.61
CA ALA A 89 -9.85 4.90 -1.31
C ALA A 89 -10.22 3.44 -1.62
N ASP A 90 -9.26 2.66 -2.13
CA ASP A 90 -9.57 1.37 -2.78
C ASP A 90 -9.29 0.14 -1.90
N VAL A 91 -8.20 0.17 -1.13
CA VAL A 91 -7.70 -1.02 -0.42
C VAL A 91 -8.59 -1.46 0.75
N PRO A 92 -9.23 -0.56 1.53
CA PRO A 92 -10.14 -1.00 2.60
C PRO A 92 -11.25 -1.93 2.10
N GLY A 93 -11.75 -1.71 0.88
CA GLY A 93 -12.75 -2.57 0.26
C GLY A 93 -12.30 -4.02 0.10
N TYR A 94 -11.03 -4.24 -0.23
CA TYR A 94 -10.47 -5.60 -0.32
C TYR A 94 -10.46 -6.31 1.04
N PHE A 95 -10.22 -5.58 2.13
CA PHE A 95 -10.21 -6.16 3.47
C PHE A 95 -11.62 -6.41 4.01
N SER A 96 -12.60 -5.59 3.65
CA SER A 96 -14.01 -5.88 3.92
C SER A 96 -14.51 -7.11 3.14
N GLU A 97 -14.09 -7.24 1.88
CA GLU A 97 -14.34 -8.44 1.08
C GLU A 97 -13.68 -9.67 1.69
N LEU A 98 -12.41 -9.57 2.12
CA LEU A 98 -11.69 -10.65 2.79
C LEU A 98 -12.46 -11.16 4.01
N GLU A 99 -12.88 -10.26 4.90
CA GLU A 99 -13.66 -10.61 6.11
C GLU A 99 -14.94 -11.37 5.74
N THR A 100 -15.70 -10.86 4.77
CA THR A 100 -16.94 -11.49 4.29
C THR A 100 -16.68 -12.91 3.75
N TYR A 101 -15.65 -13.09 2.92
CA TYR A 101 -15.34 -14.39 2.33
C TYR A 101 -14.76 -15.38 3.35
N MET A 102 -14.08 -14.89 4.39
CA MET A 102 -13.64 -15.71 5.52
C MET A 102 -14.83 -16.22 6.32
N GLU A 103 -15.84 -15.38 6.58
CA GLU A 103 -17.07 -15.78 7.26
C GLU A 103 -17.89 -16.79 6.44
N SER A 104 -18.00 -16.56 5.13
CA SER A 104 -18.73 -17.46 4.22
C SER A 104 -17.91 -18.69 3.80
N GLN A 105 -16.65 -18.80 4.25
CA GLN A 105 -15.72 -19.87 3.89
C GLN A 105 -15.54 -20.05 2.36
N ASP A 106 -15.56 -18.95 1.59
CA ASP A 106 -15.34 -18.98 0.14
C ASP A 106 -13.84 -18.98 -0.18
N LYS A 107 -13.28 -20.20 -0.20
CA LYS A 107 -11.86 -20.45 -0.43
C LYS A 107 -11.31 -19.75 -1.69
N THR A 108 -12.06 -19.80 -2.80
CA THR A 108 -11.63 -19.22 -4.07
C THR A 108 -11.53 -17.70 -3.97
N ARG A 109 -12.51 -17.07 -3.32
CA ARG A 109 -12.50 -15.62 -3.13
C ARG A 109 -11.46 -15.15 -2.13
N VAL A 110 -11.26 -15.88 -1.02
CA VAL A 110 -10.17 -15.60 -0.07
C VAL A 110 -8.81 -15.63 -0.78
N LEU A 111 -8.54 -16.68 -1.58
CA LEU A 111 -7.31 -16.80 -2.36
C LEU A 111 -7.12 -15.59 -3.31
N GLN A 112 -8.16 -15.21 -4.04
CA GLN A 112 -8.13 -14.06 -4.95
C GLN A 112 -7.79 -12.75 -4.22
N ILE A 113 -8.39 -12.51 -3.05
CA ILE A 113 -8.15 -11.30 -2.27
C ILE A 113 -6.75 -11.31 -1.67
N ALA A 114 -6.30 -12.43 -1.07
CA ALA A 114 -4.95 -12.58 -0.54
C ALA A 114 -3.89 -12.28 -1.62
N HIS A 115 -4.14 -12.72 -2.87
CA HIS A 115 -3.31 -12.37 -4.01
C HIS A 115 -3.35 -10.88 -4.34
N LYS A 116 -4.56 -10.34 -4.48
CA LYS A 116 -4.85 -8.98 -4.95
C LYS A 116 -4.27 -7.90 -4.03
N VAL A 117 -4.29 -8.10 -2.71
CA VAL A 117 -3.81 -7.09 -1.75
C VAL A 117 -2.28 -6.95 -1.73
N LYS A 118 -1.53 -7.93 -2.24
CA LYS A 118 -0.05 -7.90 -2.18
C LYS A 118 0.55 -6.70 -2.90
N SER A 119 0.05 -6.39 -4.10
CA SER A 119 0.55 -5.27 -4.90
C SER A 119 0.35 -3.92 -4.21
N PRO A 120 -0.88 -3.49 -3.85
CA PRO A 120 -1.08 -2.19 -3.22
C PRO A 120 -0.37 -2.05 -1.87
N LEU A 121 -0.30 -3.11 -1.05
CA LEU A 121 0.46 -3.08 0.21
C LEU A 121 1.96 -2.92 -0.03
N ASN A 122 2.51 -3.61 -1.04
CA ASN A 122 3.93 -3.49 -1.41
C ASN A 122 4.29 -2.11 -1.96
N ILE A 123 3.35 -1.49 -2.68
CA ILE A 123 3.51 -0.18 -3.31
C ILE A 123 3.57 0.93 -2.25
N VAL A 124 2.65 0.94 -1.28
CA VAL A 124 2.72 1.89 -0.16
C VAL A 124 3.75 1.49 0.90
N GLY A 125 4.55 0.45 0.63
CA GLY A 125 5.67 0.06 1.45
C GLY A 125 5.28 -0.56 2.79
N VAL A 126 4.11 -1.20 2.92
CA VAL A 126 3.73 -1.89 4.17
C VAL A 126 4.80 -2.91 4.53
N LYS A 127 5.30 -2.87 5.77
CA LYS A 127 6.29 -3.81 6.26
C LYS A 127 5.64 -5.13 6.71
N ASN A 128 6.37 -6.22 6.56
CA ASN A 128 6.05 -7.53 7.15
C ASN A 128 4.66 -8.11 6.82
N PHE A 129 3.99 -7.72 5.72
CA PHE A 129 2.68 -8.30 5.36
C PHE A 129 2.80 -9.53 4.44
N MET A 130 3.83 -9.60 3.59
CA MET A 130 3.90 -10.54 2.46
C MET A 130 3.72 -12.00 2.90
N HIS A 131 4.40 -12.39 3.97
CA HIS A 131 4.32 -13.75 4.51
C HIS A 131 2.92 -14.14 4.99
N PHE A 132 2.11 -13.21 5.53
CA PHE A 132 0.73 -13.50 5.90
C PHE A 132 -0.14 -13.73 4.68
N ALA A 133 0.02 -12.90 3.63
CA ALA A 133 -0.71 -13.07 2.38
C ALA A 133 -0.36 -14.41 1.70
N GLU A 134 0.93 -14.74 1.58
CA GLU A 134 1.38 -16.01 0.99
C GLU A 134 1.00 -17.24 1.83
N THR A 135 0.96 -17.11 3.15
CA THR A 135 0.50 -18.19 4.04
C THR A 135 -1.00 -18.43 3.82
N LEU A 136 -1.80 -17.37 3.80
CA LEU A 136 -3.22 -17.46 3.55
C LEU A 136 -3.51 -18.06 2.16
N GLU A 137 -2.75 -17.68 1.12
CA GLU A 137 -2.86 -18.31 -0.21
C GLU A 137 -2.63 -19.83 -0.13
N LYS A 138 -1.55 -20.27 0.52
CA LYS A 138 -1.22 -21.70 0.66
C LYS A 138 -2.29 -22.48 1.42
N GLU A 139 -2.86 -21.90 2.47
CA GLU A 139 -3.94 -22.53 3.23
C GLU A 139 -5.23 -22.65 2.41
N MET A 140 -5.51 -21.66 1.54
CA MET A 140 -6.60 -21.72 0.56
C MET A 140 -6.29 -22.62 -0.64
N GLU A 141 -5.07 -23.10 -0.82
CA GLU A 141 -4.73 -24.11 -1.82
C GLU A 141 -4.87 -25.54 -1.26
N SER A 142 -4.71 -25.73 0.05
CA SER A 142 -4.83 -27.03 0.74
C SER A 142 -6.16 -27.76 0.47
N GLU A 143 -6.14 -29.07 0.25
CA GLU A 143 -7.35 -29.89 0.05
C GLU A 143 -8.30 -29.85 1.26
N ALA A 144 -7.74 -29.80 2.46
CA ALA A 144 -8.46 -29.61 3.71
C ALA A 144 -8.00 -28.30 4.35
N THR A 145 -8.83 -27.25 4.23
CA THR A 145 -8.56 -25.95 4.84
C THR A 145 -8.89 -25.97 6.32
N ASP A 146 -7.90 -25.63 7.15
CA ASP A 146 -8.11 -25.32 8.57
C ASP A 146 -8.50 -23.85 8.70
N TRP A 147 -9.80 -23.58 8.77
CA TRP A 147 -10.33 -22.23 8.89
C TRP A 147 -9.88 -21.51 10.16
N GLY A 148 -9.56 -22.22 11.24
CA GLY A 148 -9.04 -21.60 12.46
C GLY A 148 -7.67 -20.97 12.24
N LEU A 149 -6.79 -21.68 11.53
CA LEU A 149 -5.49 -21.15 11.11
C LEU A 149 -5.64 -20.02 10.10
N SER A 150 -6.51 -20.19 9.11
CA SER A 150 -6.72 -19.16 8.08
C SER A 150 -7.34 -17.88 8.60
N ILE A 151 -8.23 -17.94 9.59
CA ILE A 151 -8.75 -16.76 10.28
C ILE A 151 -7.61 -16.02 10.97
N LYS A 152 -6.67 -16.74 11.59
CA LYS A 152 -5.50 -16.11 12.21
C LYS A 152 -4.64 -15.38 11.16
N SER A 153 -4.30 -16.05 10.05
CA SER A 153 -3.50 -15.42 8.99
C SER A 153 -4.20 -14.23 8.33
N ALA A 154 -5.52 -14.30 8.12
CA ALA A 154 -6.31 -13.17 7.63
C ALA A 154 -6.33 -12.00 8.61
N ASN A 155 -6.44 -12.27 9.91
CA ASN A 155 -6.39 -11.24 10.97
C ASN A 155 -5.01 -10.59 11.07
N ASP A 156 -3.94 -11.37 10.98
CA ASP A 156 -2.57 -10.85 11.01
C ASP A 156 -2.31 -9.94 9.79
N LEU A 157 -2.75 -10.36 8.60
CA LEU A 157 -2.70 -9.54 7.39
C LEU A 157 -3.51 -8.25 7.52
N THR A 158 -4.74 -8.36 8.06
CA THR A 158 -5.63 -7.21 8.30
C THR A 158 -5.04 -6.24 9.32
N THR A 159 -4.34 -6.75 10.33
CA THR A 159 -3.63 -5.92 11.31
C THR A 159 -2.54 -5.08 10.64
N LYS A 160 -1.74 -5.68 9.75
CA LYS A 160 -0.73 -4.93 8.97
C LYS A 160 -1.33 -3.90 8.05
N PHE A 161 -2.47 -4.20 7.44
CA PHE A 161 -3.21 -3.19 6.69
C PHE A 161 -3.70 -2.04 7.57
N LYS A 162 -4.31 -2.30 8.72
CA LYS A 162 -4.84 -1.26 9.62
C LYS A 162 -3.74 -0.36 10.19
N GLU A 163 -2.59 -0.94 10.56
CA GLU A 163 -1.39 -0.20 10.95
C GLU A 163 -0.94 0.77 9.84
N ALA A 164 -0.85 0.27 8.60
CA ALA A 164 -0.49 1.07 7.44
C ALA A 164 -1.53 2.13 7.10
N GLN A 165 -2.82 1.78 7.12
CA GLN A 165 -3.92 2.70 6.85
C GLN A 165 -3.89 3.89 7.80
N LYS A 166 -3.71 3.63 9.11
CA LYS A 166 -3.57 4.68 10.11
C LYS A 166 -2.38 5.59 9.81
N ALA A 167 -1.20 5.02 9.54
CA ALA A 167 -0.01 5.79 9.23
C ALA A 167 -0.16 6.64 7.96
N VAL A 168 -0.85 6.13 6.94
CA VAL A 168 -1.13 6.89 5.71
C VAL A 168 -2.11 8.03 5.96
N LEU A 169 -3.15 7.81 6.77
CA LEU A 169 -4.08 8.88 7.15
C LEU A 169 -3.36 9.99 7.92
N GLU A 170 -2.51 9.63 8.90
CA GLU A 170 -1.69 10.61 9.62
C GLU A 170 -0.83 11.45 8.67
N VAL A 171 -0.17 10.83 7.69
CA VAL A 171 0.64 11.55 6.68
C VAL A 171 -0.21 12.48 5.80
N LEU A 172 -1.42 12.07 5.44
CA LEU A 172 -2.31 12.86 4.58
C LEU A 172 -3.02 14.01 5.35
N GLU A 173 -3.17 13.88 6.67
CA GLU A 173 -3.79 14.85 7.56
C GLU A 173 -2.79 15.83 8.20
N GLU A 174 -1.52 15.42 8.36
CA GLU A 174 -0.48 16.24 8.98
C GLU A 174 -0.22 17.52 8.17
N ARG A 175 -0.41 18.67 8.84
CA ARG A 175 0.12 19.95 8.37
C ARG A 175 1.42 20.22 9.11
N LEU A 176 2.52 20.44 8.40
CA LEU A 176 3.77 20.86 9.04
C LEU A 176 3.54 22.23 9.71
N PRO A 177 4.04 22.46 10.94
CA PRO A 177 3.97 23.78 11.55
C PRO A 177 4.70 24.79 10.65
N SER A 178 3.99 25.87 10.34
CA SER A 178 4.40 26.98 9.47
C SER A 178 5.62 27.75 9.98
#